data_AF-B0DBG0-F1
#
_entry.id   AF-B0DBG0-F1
#
_cell.length_a   1.000
_cell.length_b   1.000
_cell.length_c   1.000
_cell.angle_alpha   90.00
_cell.angle_beta   90.00
_cell.angle_gamma   90.00
#
_symmetry.space_group_name_H-M   'P 1'
#
loop_
_entity.id
_entity.type
_entity.pdbx_description
1 polymer ?
#
loop_
_entity_poly.entity_id
_entity_poly.type
_entity_poly.pdbx_seq_one_letter_code
_entity_poly.pdbx_strand_id
1 'polypeptide(L)'
;MRRLRSVELRLSDCRARNRKFRHRIRPRKRHPPVYGISSPATSDNEGSHADALRVTQIFENPHFFLAKGAASLNDIAQGKLGDCWLLSAPAIASTT
;
A
#
# COMPACT_ATOMS: atom_id res chain seq x y z
N MET A 1 5.97 -4.10 -24.49
CA MET A 1 5.74 -2.70 -24.06
C MET A 1 4.64 -2.64 -23.00
N ARG A 2 4.97 -2.26 -21.75
CA ARG A 2 3.97 -2.07 -20.68
C ARG A 2 3.28 -0.72 -20.88
N ARG A 3 1.97 -0.73 -21.17
CA ARG A 3 1.15 0.48 -21.31
C ARG A 3 1.09 1.18 -19.93
N LEU A 4 1.87 2.23 -19.73
CA LEU A 4 1.65 3.18 -18.64
C LEU A 4 0.27 3.80 -18.92
N ARG A 5 -0.74 3.42 -18.13
CA ARG A 5 -2.08 4.02 -18.28
C ARG A 5 -2.12 5.21 -17.35
N SER A 6 -2.50 6.37 -17.88
CA SER A 6 -2.70 7.62 -17.14
C SER A 6 -3.57 7.37 -15.89
N VAL A 7 -3.17 8.03 -14.80
CA VAL A 7 -3.85 7.98 -13.52
C VAL A 7 -5.20 8.68 -13.64
N GLU A 8 -5.23 9.82 -14.33
CA GLU A 8 -6.40 10.67 -14.56
C GLU A 8 -7.52 9.88 -15.25
N LEU A 9 -7.20 9.17 -16.33
CA LEU A 9 -8.18 8.35 -17.06
C LEU A 9 -8.77 7.26 -16.18
N ARG A 10 -7.96 6.61 -15.35
CA ARG A 10 -8.46 5.58 -14.43
C ARG A 10 -9.33 6.15 -13.33
N LEU A 11 -8.97 7.32 -12.80
CA LEU A 11 -9.77 7.99 -11.77
C LEU A 11 -11.13 8.41 -12.34
N SER A 12 -11.16 8.97 -13.54
CA SER A 12 -12.39 9.33 -14.25
C SER A 12 -13.30 8.11 -14.44
N ASP A 13 -12.78 7.00 -14.97
CA ASP A 13 -13.55 5.75 -15.14
C ASP A 13 -14.08 5.19 -13.81
N CYS A 14 -13.28 5.24 -12.74
CA CYS A 14 -13.68 4.78 -11.42
C CYS A 14 -14.81 5.64 -10.82
N ARG A 15 -14.71 6.96 -10.96
CA ARG A 15 -15.75 7.91 -10.51
C ARG A 15 -17.04 7.73 -11.30
N ALA A 16 -16.95 7.63 -12.62
CA ALA A 16 -18.12 7.42 -13.50
C ALA A 16 -18.89 6.13 -13.16
N ARG A 17 -18.19 5.10 -12.68
CA ARG A 17 -18.77 3.80 -12.31
C ARG A 17 -19.06 3.67 -10.81
N ASN A 18 -18.96 4.75 -10.04
CA ASN A 18 -19.10 4.78 -8.58
C ASN A 18 -18.38 3.61 -7.87
N ARG A 19 -17.14 3.35 -8.27
CA ARG A 19 -16.35 2.23 -7.74
C ARG A 19 -14.93 2.67 -7.40
N LYS A 20 -14.43 2.18 -6.27
CA LYS A 20 -13.05 2.41 -5.85
C LYS A 20 -12.08 1.59 -6.73
N PHE A 21 -10.95 2.18 -7.10
CA PHE A 21 -9.93 1.56 -7.96
C PHE A 21 -9.45 0.19 -7.42
N ARG A 22 -9.19 -0.75 -8.34
CA ARG A 22 -8.62 -2.07 -8.06
C ARG A 22 -7.57 -2.40 -9.12
N HIS A 23 -6.36 -2.69 -8.68
CA HIS A 23 -5.27 -2.97 -9.60
C HIS A 23 -5.39 -4.37 -10.23
N ARG A 24 -5.49 -4.46 -11.55
CA ARG A 24 -5.73 -5.71 -12.30
C ARG A 24 -4.67 -6.80 -12.07
N ILE A 25 -3.42 -6.42 -11.74
CA ILE A 25 -2.32 -7.38 -11.50
C ILE A 25 -2.46 -8.05 -10.13
N ARG A 26 -3.27 -7.51 -9.20
CA ARG A 26 -3.55 -8.19 -7.93
C ARG A 26 -4.80 -9.06 -8.07
N PRO A 27 -4.66 -10.40 -8.12
CA PRO A 27 -5.79 -11.30 -8.27
C PRO A 27 -6.72 -11.23 -7.05
N ARG A 28 -7.98 -11.62 -7.25
CA ARG A 28 -8.99 -11.88 -6.22
C ARG A 28 -8.63 -13.17 -5.46
N LYS A 29 -7.43 -13.31 -4.92
CA LYS A 29 -7.11 -14.42 -4.03
C LYS A 29 -7.67 -14.12 -2.62
N ARG A 30 -8.05 -15.17 -1.88
CA ARG A 30 -8.56 -15.08 -0.50
C ARG A 30 -7.55 -14.38 0.43
N HIS A 31 -6.26 -14.55 0.16
CA HIS A 31 -5.19 -13.81 0.82
C HIS A 31 -4.37 -13.04 -0.23
N PRO A 32 -4.14 -11.73 -0.03
CA PRO A 32 -3.16 -10.99 -0.82
C PRO A 32 -1.80 -11.69 -0.66
N PRO A 33 -1.00 -11.86 -1.73
CA PRO A 33 0.38 -12.27 -1.55
C PRO A 33 1.10 -11.15 -0.78
N VAL A 34 1.30 -11.37 0.51
CA VAL A 34 2.07 -10.49 1.41
C VAL A 34 3.57 -10.69 1.16
N TYR A 35 3.96 -11.90 0.74
CA TYR A 35 5.35 -12.30 0.52
C TYR A 35 5.61 -12.69 -0.93
N GLY A 36 6.83 -12.42 -1.40
CA GLY A 36 7.32 -12.88 -2.69
C GLY A 36 7.57 -14.39 -2.72
N ILE A 37 7.85 -14.92 -3.91
CA ILE A 37 8.08 -16.36 -4.18
C ILE A 37 9.28 -16.91 -3.37
N SER A 38 10.15 -16.03 -2.84
CA SER A 38 11.40 -16.38 -2.16
C SER A 38 11.30 -16.45 -0.64
N SER A 39 10.13 -16.25 -0.02
CA SER A 39 10.00 -16.49 1.41
C SER A 39 10.00 -18.01 1.65
N PRO A 40 11.01 -18.56 2.36
CA PRO A 40 11.00 -19.97 2.65
C PRO A 40 9.76 -20.25 3.49
N ALA A 41 8.95 -21.20 3.04
CA ALA A 41 7.84 -21.73 3.81
C ALA A 41 8.41 -22.52 5.00
N THR A 42 8.98 -21.83 5.97
CA THR A 42 9.36 -22.44 7.25
C THR A 42 8.11 -22.50 8.10
N SER A 43 7.50 -23.70 8.07
CA SER A 43 6.85 -24.39 9.18
C SER A 43 5.90 -23.60 10.10
N ASP A 44 4.63 -24.02 10.04
CA ASP A 44 3.72 -24.15 11.19
C ASP A 44 3.21 -22.89 11.90
N ASN A 45 3.30 -21.73 11.26
CA ASN A 45 2.42 -20.62 11.61
C ASN A 45 1.48 -20.36 10.45
N GLU A 46 0.32 -21.02 10.46
CA GLU A 46 -0.93 -20.53 9.87
C GLU A 46 -1.34 -19.22 10.58
N GLY A 47 -0.45 -18.24 10.56
CA GLY A 47 -0.69 -16.91 11.09
C GLY A 47 -1.65 -16.23 10.15
N SER A 48 -2.95 -16.29 10.49
CA SER A 48 -4.05 -15.49 9.95
C SER A 48 -3.53 -14.26 9.21
N HIS A 49 -3.31 -14.39 7.90
CA HIS A 49 -2.81 -13.27 7.11
C HIS A 49 -3.85 -12.17 7.16
N ALA A 50 -3.45 -10.99 7.66
CA ALA A 50 -4.34 -9.85 7.77
C ALA A 50 -4.95 -9.51 6.41
N ASP A 51 -6.26 -9.26 6.40
CA ASP A 51 -6.98 -8.85 5.20
C ASP A 51 -6.42 -7.55 4.62
N ALA A 52 -6.45 -7.43 3.29
CA ALA A 52 -6.12 -6.17 2.63
C ALA A 52 -7.27 -5.16 2.79
N LEU A 53 -7.19 -4.35 3.82
CA LEU A 53 -8.09 -3.23 4.06
C LEU A 53 -7.63 -1.98 3.29
N ARG A 54 -8.59 -1.14 2.91
CA ARG A 54 -8.32 0.22 2.39
C ARG A 54 -8.13 1.18 3.57
N VAL A 55 -7.41 2.27 3.36
CA VAL A 55 -7.18 3.31 4.40
C VAL A 55 -8.49 3.79 5.03
N THR A 56 -9.54 4.00 4.21
CA THR A 56 -10.91 4.38 4.67
C THR A 56 -11.66 3.31 5.46
N GLN A 57 -11.12 2.09 5.58
CA GLN A 57 -11.67 1.03 6.43
C GLN A 57 -10.89 0.87 7.74
N ILE A 58 -9.70 1.49 7.83
CA ILE A 58 -8.82 1.44 9.00
C ILE A 58 -9.01 2.71 9.84
N PHE A 59 -9.17 3.85 9.17
CA PHE A 59 -9.31 5.17 9.78
C PHE A 59 -10.59 5.85 9.31
N GLU A 60 -11.25 6.57 10.22
CA GLU A 60 -12.51 7.28 9.95
C GLU A 60 -12.31 8.50 9.04
N ASN A 61 -11.32 9.34 9.34
CA ASN A 61 -10.99 10.52 8.56
C ASN A 61 -9.52 10.49 8.07
N PRO A 62 -9.22 9.66 7.07
CA PRO A 62 -7.84 9.49 6.61
C PRO A 62 -7.36 10.69 5.80
N HIS A 63 -6.20 11.22 6.18
CA HIS A 63 -5.50 12.27 5.44
C HIS A 63 -4.30 11.67 4.71
N PHE A 64 -3.97 12.21 3.53
CA PHE A 64 -2.80 11.75 2.79
C PHE A 64 -1.50 12.29 3.42
N PHE A 65 -1.50 13.54 3.87
CA PHE A 65 -0.46 14.16 4.70
C PHE A 65 -1.14 14.93 5.83
N LEU A 66 -0.69 14.76 7.08
CA LEU A 66 -1.28 15.38 8.26
C LEU A 66 -0.88 16.86 8.41
N ALA A 67 0.40 17.19 8.19
CA ALA A 67 0.93 18.53 8.39
C ALA A 67 1.13 19.26 7.06
N LYS A 68 0.47 20.43 6.88
CA LYS A 68 0.72 21.42 5.83
C LYS A 68 0.84 20.89 4.37
N GLY A 69 0.30 19.70 4.09
CA GLY A 69 0.32 19.08 2.76
C GLY A 69 1.65 18.41 2.37
N ALA A 70 2.58 18.18 3.30
CA ALA A 70 3.86 17.53 3.03
C ALA A 70 4.10 16.31 3.93
N ALA A 71 4.86 15.34 3.43
CA ALA A 71 5.37 14.23 4.23
C ALA A 71 6.45 14.71 5.20
N SER A 72 6.41 14.19 6.42
CA SER A 72 7.44 14.38 7.44
C SER A 72 8.13 13.06 7.76
N LEU A 73 9.37 13.12 8.23
CA LEU A 73 10.06 11.96 8.81
C LEU A 73 9.21 11.26 9.89
N ASN A 74 8.43 12.04 10.66
CA ASN A 74 7.55 11.51 11.71
C ASN A 74 6.38 10.68 11.17
N ASP A 75 6.07 10.76 9.86
CA ASP A 75 5.02 9.96 9.23
C ASP A 75 5.48 8.54 8.87
N ILE A 76 6.78 8.23 9.05
CA ILE A 76 7.39 6.95 8.66
C ILE A 76 7.78 6.17 9.92
N ALA A 77 7.14 5.03 10.13
CA ALA A 77 7.44 4.11 11.20
C ALA A 77 7.60 2.68 10.68
N GLN A 78 8.61 1.96 11.19
CA GLN A 78 8.86 0.58 10.78
C GLN A 78 7.80 -0.38 11.34
N GLY A 79 7.23 -1.18 10.44
CA GLY A 79 6.35 -2.29 10.79
C GLY A 79 7.12 -3.58 11.07
N LYS A 80 6.39 -4.69 11.24
CA LYS A 80 6.97 -6.00 11.57
C LYS A 80 7.82 -6.65 10.45
N LEU A 81 7.92 -6.03 9.28
CA LEU A 81 8.51 -6.66 8.08
C LEU A 81 10.04 -6.62 8.03
N GLY A 82 10.70 -5.79 8.85
CA GLY A 82 12.17 -5.73 8.89
C GLY A 82 12.81 -4.98 7.70
N ASP A 83 12.05 -4.16 6.99
CA ASP A 83 12.43 -3.46 5.76
C ASP A 83 13.00 -2.06 6.01
N CYS A 84 13.77 -1.87 7.08
CA CYS A 84 14.34 -0.58 7.46
C CYS A 84 15.10 0.12 6.34
N TRP A 85 15.83 -0.64 5.51
CA TRP A 85 16.56 -0.15 4.34
C TRP A 85 15.65 0.52 3.30
N LEU A 86 14.41 0.05 3.16
CA LEU A 86 13.41 0.64 2.27
C LEU A 86 12.88 1.95 2.85
N LEU A 87 12.73 2.02 4.18
CA LEU A 87 12.20 3.19 4.89
C LEU A 87 13.22 4.34 4.97
N SER A 88 14.52 4.05 4.93
CA SER A 88 15.58 5.08 4.94
C SER A 88 15.47 6.06 3.76
N ALA A 89 15.12 5.58 2.57
CA ALA A 89 15.01 6.43 1.38
C ALA A 89 13.88 7.49 1.47
N PRO A 90 12.61 7.13 1.74
CA PRO A 90 11.54 8.11 1.91
C PRO A 90 11.72 8.98 3.15
N ALA A 91 12.36 8.48 4.21
CA ALA A 91 12.73 9.26 5.38
C ALA A 91 13.64 10.44 5.01
N ILE A 92 14.72 10.17 4.26
CA ILE A 92 15.62 11.20 3.77
C ILE A 92 14.89 12.17 2.84
N ALA A 93 14.06 11.68 1.92
CA ALA A 93 13.29 12.53 0.99
C ALA A 93 12.26 13.44 1.69
N SER A 94 11.85 13.09 2.91
CA SER A 94 10.89 13.85 3.73
C SER A 94 11.58 14.83 4.70
N THR A 95 12.92 14.93 4.63
CA THR A 95 13.69 15.88 5.42
C THR A 95 13.95 17.12 4.56
N THR A 96 13.25 18.21 4.87
CA THR A 96 13.47 19.54 4.27
C THR A 96 14.48 20.34 5.08
#